data_AF-A0A6J1Z9B0-F1
#
_entry.id   AF-A0A6J1Z9B0-F1
#
_cell.length_a   1.000
_cell.length_b   1.000
_cell.length_c   1.000
_cell.angle_alpha   90.00
_cell.angle_beta   90.00
_cell.angle_gamma   90.00
#
_symmetry.space_group_name_H-M   'P 1'
#
loop_
_entity.id
_entity.type
_entity.pdbx_description
1 polymer ?
#
loop_
_entity_poly.entity_id
_entity_poly.type
_entity_poly.pdbx_seq_one_letter_code
_entity_poly.pdbx_strand_id
1 'polypeptide(L)'
;MGEPGSLVTGDRAGGRSWCLRRVGMDAEWLLLEDGNEVTIGRGFGVTYQLVSKICPLMISRNHCVLKQNVEGQWTIMDNKSLNGVWLNRQRLEPLNVYSIHKGDHIQLGVPLENKENAEYEYEVTEEEWDRMYPCLAPKNDQITGKNKGLRTKRKFSLDELEGPGAEGPSNLKSKISKVSCESGQPVKSHGKGEVASQPSEYLDPKLTSLEPSEKATEVHVYPGSTKVIELHHKKQKASNPSASHSSLALFRVTMSRILKLKTQMQEKQVAVLNVKKQTQKGNSKKIVKMEQELQDLQSQLCAEQAQQQARVEQLEKTFQEEEQHLQDLEKEQGEEDLKQQLAQALQEHRALMEELNRSKKDFEAIIQAKNKELEQTKEEKEKVQAQKEEVLSHVNDVLENELQCIICSEYFIEAVTLNCAHSFCSYCISEWMKRKVECPICRKDIKSQTHSLVLDNCINKMVDNLSSEVKERRIVLIRERKAKRLS
;
A
#
# COMPACT_ATOMS: atom_id res chain seq x y z
N MET A 1 -56.37 -21.75 32.94
CA MET A 1 -55.71 -23.03 33.25
C MET A 1 -55.64 -23.82 31.96
N GLY A 2 -54.46 -23.86 31.36
CA GLY A 2 -54.21 -24.46 30.04
C GLY A 2 -52.82 -24.01 29.61
N GLU A 3 -51.81 -24.78 30.00
CA GLU A 3 -50.40 -24.50 29.73
C GLU A 3 -50.10 -24.50 28.22
N PRO A 4 -49.23 -23.59 27.73
CA PRO A 4 -48.69 -23.66 26.39
C PRO A 4 -47.50 -24.64 26.36
N GLY A 5 -47.56 -25.59 25.44
CA GLY A 5 -46.59 -26.67 25.27
C GLY A 5 -45.19 -26.21 24.83
N SER A 6 -44.20 -26.72 25.57
CA SER A 6 -42.92 -27.29 25.09
C SER A 6 -42.36 -26.74 23.77
N LEU A 7 -41.59 -25.65 23.88
CA LEU A 7 -40.42 -25.46 23.03
C LEU A 7 -39.38 -26.49 23.45
N VAL A 8 -39.03 -27.39 22.54
CA VAL A 8 -37.87 -28.28 22.67
C VAL A 8 -36.62 -27.40 22.60
N THR A 9 -36.23 -26.80 23.73
CA THR A 9 -34.87 -26.36 23.98
C THR A 9 -34.10 -27.59 24.44
N GLY A 10 -33.59 -28.35 23.46
CA GLY A 10 -32.58 -29.37 23.70
C GLY A 10 -31.29 -28.69 24.15
N ASP A 11 -31.05 -28.76 25.45
CA ASP A 11 -29.75 -28.86 26.12
C ASP A 11 -28.49 -28.67 25.24
N ARG A 12 -27.82 -27.51 25.37
CA ARG A 12 -26.40 -27.33 25.01
C ARG A 12 -25.71 -26.33 25.96
N ALA A 13 -25.94 -26.45 27.26
CA ALA A 13 -25.04 -25.85 28.25
C ALA A 13 -23.90 -26.84 28.53
N GLY A 14 -22.88 -26.85 27.68
CA GLY A 14 -21.69 -27.72 27.85
C GLY A 14 -21.04 -28.27 26.57
N GLY A 15 -21.51 -27.87 25.38
CA GLY A 15 -20.90 -28.31 24.12
C GLY A 15 -19.56 -27.60 23.86
N ARG A 16 -18.52 -28.37 23.54
CA ARG A 16 -17.31 -27.83 22.91
C ARG A 16 -17.64 -27.37 21.49
N SER A 17 -16.98 -26.32 21.04
CA SER A 17 -17.17 -25.77 19.70
C SER A 17 -15.81 -25.50 19.04
N TRP A 18 -15.75 -25.74 17.74
CA TRP A 18 -14.59 -25.39 16.94
C TRP A 18 -14.52 -23.87 16.76
N CYS A 19 -13.31 -23.32 16.87
CA CYS A 19 -13.07 -21.93 16.60
C CYS A 19 -11.65 -21.68 16.07
N LEU A 20 -11.50 -20.51 15.46
CA LEU A 20 -10.20 -19.96 15.09
C LEU A 20 -9.81 -18.97 16.19
N ARG A 21 -8.90 -19.38 17.07
CA ARG A 21 -8.34 -18.54 18.12
C ARG A 21 -7.32 -17.59 17.51
N ARG A 22 -7.46 -16.28 17.74
CA ARG A 22 -6.51 -15.29 17.24
C ARG A 22 -5.17 -15.45 17.96
N VAL A 23 -4.09 -15.68 17.23
CA VAL A 23 -2.75 -15.82 17.82
C VAL A 23 -2.29 -14.47 18.36
N GLY A 24 -1.85 -14.46 19.62
CA GLY A 24 -1.37 -13.25 20.31
C GLY A 24 -2.48 -12.29 20.79
N MET A 25 -3.76 -12.66 20.69
CA MET A 25 -4.88 -11.83 21.18
C MET A 25 -5.99 -12.69 21.82
N ASP A 26 -6.43 -12.30 23.01
CA ASP A 26 -7.62 -12.86 23.68
C ASP A 26 -8.92 -12.19 23.22
N ALA A 27 -9.01 -11.87 21.93
CA ALA A 27 -10.15 -11.24 21.29
C ALA A 27 -10.17 -11.56 19.78
N GLU A 28 -11.30 -11.30 19.12
CA GLU A 28 -11.49 -11.52 17.68
C GLU A 28 -11.41 -13.00 17.25
N TRP A 29 -11.85 -13.91 18.11
CA TRP A 29 -11.92 -15.34 17.79
C TRP A 29 -13.11 -15.61 16.86
N LEU A 30 -12.96 -16.54 15.92
CA LEU A 30 -13.98 -16.82 14.91
C LEU A 30 -14.64 -18.16 15.20
N LEU A 31 -15.93 -18.15 15.54
CA LEU A 31 -16.70 -19.37 15.79
C LEU A 31 -16.95 -20.14 14.48
N LEU A 32 -16.66 -21.43 14.50
CA LEU A 32 -17.00 -22.40 13.46
C LEU A 32 -18.26 -23.17 13.90
N GLU A 33 -19.41 -22.70 13.45
CA GLU A 33 -20.70 -23.33 13.78
C GLU A 33 -20.92 -24.58 12.93
N ASP A 34 -21.21 -25.70 13.58
CA ASP A 34 -21.50 -26.97 12.91
C ASP A 34 -22.62 -26.80 11.88
N GLY A 35 -22.40 -27.36 10.68
CA GLY A 35 -23.35 -27.30 9.56
C GLY A 35 -23.43 -25.96 8.82
N ASN A 36 -22.75 -24.90 9.28
CA ASN A 36 -22.75 -23.59 8.63
C ASN A 36 -21.44 -23.35 7.87
N GLU A 37 -21.55 -22.69 6.71
CA GLU A 37 -20.39 -22.16 6.00
C GLU A 37 -19.95 -20.85 6.68
N VAL A 38 -18.66 -20.77 7.02
CA VAL A 38 -18.04 -19.58 7.62
C VAL A 38 -17.16 -18.91 6.59
N THR A 39 -17.56 -17.72 6.16
CA THR A 39 -16.81 -16.92 5.18
C THR A 39 -16.08 -15.78 5.88
N ILE A 40 -14.82 -15.57 5.51
CA ILE A 40 -13.94 -14.56 6.12
C ILE A 40 -13.40 -13.63 5.03
N GLY A 41 -13.41 -12.33 5.28
CA GLY A 41 -12.86 -11.34 4.35
C GLY A 41 -13.15 -9.92 4.80
N ARG A 42 -12.80 -8.91 4.00
CA ARG A 42 -13.11 -7.50 4.30
C ARG A 42 -14.45 -7.01 3.74
N GLY A 43 -15.11 -7.82 2.91
CA GLY A 43 -16.37 -7.46 2.25
C GLY A 43 -17.55 -7.43 3.22
N PHE A 44 -18.67 -6.84 2.80
CA PHE A 44 -19.90 -6.79 3.61
C PHE A 44 -20.78 -8.04 3.49
N GLY A 45 -20.43 -9.00 2.62
CA GLY A 45 -21.20 -10.22 2.39
C GLY A 45 -20.60 -11.47 3.05
N VAL A 46 -19.65 -11.31 3.98
CA VAL A 46 -18.99 -12.43 4.66
C VAL A 46 -19.51 -12.58 6.10
N THR A 47 -19.35 -13.77 6.69
CA THR A 47 -19.72 -14.08 8.08
C THR A 47 -18.91 -13.24 9.06
N TYR A 48 -17.59 -13.18 8.87
CA TYR A 48 -16.67 -12.37 9.67
C TYR A 48 -15.94 -11.35 8.82
N GLN A 49 -16.22 -10.07 9.08
CA GLN A 49 -15.58 -8.95 8.41
C GLN A 49 -14.29 -8.57 9.14
N LEU A 50 -13.15 -8.78 8.49
CA LEU A 50 -11.85 -8.34 9.00
C LEU A 50 -11.53 -6.94 8.48
N VAL A 51 -11.28 -6.00 9.40
CA VAL A 51 -10.97 -4.60 9.09
C VAL A 51 -9.66 -4.21 9.76
N SER A 52 -8.57 -4.30 9.00
CA SER A 52 -7.26 -3.83 9.46
C SER A 52 -7.22 -2.31 9.50
N LYS A 53 -6.66 -1.76 10.59
CA LYS A 53 -6.31 -0.33 10.69
C LYS A 53 -4.98 -0.02 10.00
N ILE A 54 -4.11 -1.02 9.83
CA ILE A 54 -2.73 -0.85 9.35
C ILE A 54 -2.67 -1.05 7.84
N CYS A 55 -3.23 -2.15 7.34
CA CYS A 55 -3.25 -2.48 5.91
C CYS A 55 -4.65 -2.98 5.48
N PRO A 56 -5.63 -2.08 5.26
CA PRO A 56 -7.01 -2.46 4.93
C PRO A 56 -7.17 -3.30 3.65
N LEU A 57 -6.18 -3.26 2.76
CA LEU A 57 -6.18 -3.98 1.48
C LEU A 57 -5.48 -5.34 1.52
N MET A 58 -4.87 -5.72 2.66
CA MET A 58 -4.20 -7.01 2.81
C MET A 58 -5.19 -8.19 2.66
N ILE A 59 -6.41 -8.01 3.17
CA ILE A 59 -7.44 -9.05 3.14
C ILE A 59 -8.37 -8.82 1.93
N SER A 60 -8.63 -9.86 1.13
CA SER A 60 -9.58 -9.82 0.02
C SER A 60 -11.03 -9.70 0.51
N ARG A 61 -11.94 -9.24 -0.36
CA ARG A 61 -13.37 -9.05 -0.01
C ARG A 61 -14.01 -10.36 0.50
N ASN A 62 -13.74 -11.45 -0.20
CA ASN A 62 -13.99 -12.82 0.22
C ASN A 62 -12.61 -13.50 0.19
N HIS A 63 -12.02 -13.78 1.35
CA HIS A 63 -10.64 -14.22 1.44
C HIS A 63 -10.56 -15.74 1.51
N CYS A 64 -11.27 -16.35 2.46
CA CYS A 64 -11.34 -17.79 2.59
C CYS A 64 -12.73 -18.23 3.06
N VAL A 65 -12.99 -19.52 2.90
CA VAL A 65 -14.23 -20.18 3.28
C VAL A 65 -13.88 -21.42 4.10
N LEU A 66 -14.55 -21.58 5.24
CA LEU A 66 -14.47 -22.77 6.07
C LEU A 66 -15.83 -23.46 6.10
N LYS A 67 -15.82 -24.78 5.93
CA LYS A 67 -17.03 -25.62 5.99
C LYS A 67 -16.70 -27.05 6.36
N GLN A 68 -17.67 -27.75 6.93
CA GLN A 68 -17.57 -29.20 7.13
C GLN A 68 -17.78 -29.93 5.80
N ASN A 69 -16.99 -30.96 5.54
CA ASN A 69 -17.22 -31.89 4.43
C ASN A 69 -18.40 -32.83 4.77
N VAL A 70 -18.75 -33.73 3.83
CA VAL A 70 -19.83 -34.72 4.03
C VAL A 70 -19.57 -35.71 5.19
N GLU A 71 -18.32 -35.79 5.66
CA GLU A 71 -17.89 -36.65 6.76
C GLU A 71 -17.87 -35.90 8.11
N GLY A 72 -18.19 -34.61 8.13
CA GLY A 72 -18.17 -33.76 9.33
C GLY A 72 -16.79 -33.16 9.68
N GLN A 73 -15.76 -33.42 8.88
CA GLN A 73 -14.42 -32.83 9.06
C GLN A 73 -14.40 -31.38 8.59
N TRP A 74 -13.84 -30.48 9.40
CA TRP A 74 -13.63 -29.08 9.01
C TRP A 74 -12.60 -28.97 7.89
N THR A 75 -12.92 -28.14 6.91
CA THR A 75 -12.06 -27.83 5.78
C THR A 75 -11.95 -26.32 5.57
N ILE A 76 -10.82 -25.88 5.02
CA ILE A 76 -10.57 -24.51 4.57
C ILE A 76 -10.31 -24.50 3.06
N MET A 77 -10.76 -23.44 2.40
CA MET A 77 -10.51 -23.17 0.99
C MET A 77 -10.16 -21.69 0.80
N ASP A 78 -9.07 -21.43 0.06
CA ASP A 78 -8.73 -20.08 -0.41
C ASP A 78 -9.68 -19.66 -1.54
N ASN A 79 -10.40 -18.54 -1.37
CA ASN A 79 -11.37 -18.05 -2.34
C ASN A 79 -10.72 -17.06 -3.33
N LYS A 80 -9.64 -17.51 -3.98
CA LYS A 80 -8.82 -16.69 -4.89
C LYS A 80 -8.36 -15.37 -4.24
N SER A 81 -7.89 -15.46 -3.00
CA SER A 81 -7.37 -14.29 -2.29
C SER A 81 -6.13 -13.73 -3.00
N LEU A 82 -6.00 -12.40 -3.02
CA LEU A 82 -4.87 -11.72 -3.65
C LEU A 82 -3.53 -12.06 -2.97
N ASN A 83 -3.51 -12.02 -1.63
CA ASN A 83 -2.28 -12.21 -0.83
C ASN A 83 -2.14 -13.65 -0.28
N GLY A 84 -3.03 -14.56 -0.67
CA GLY A 84 -2.98 -15.98 -0.31
C GLY A 84 -3.42 -16.29 1.12
N VAL A 85 -3.72 -17.58 1.32
CA VAL A 85 -3.97 -18.22 2.61
C VAL A 85 -2.85 -19.22 2.86
N TRP A 86 -2.37 -19.29 4.10
CA TRP A 86 -1.36 -20.27 4.51
C TRP A 86 -1.89 -21.15 5.62
N LEU A 87 -1.65 -22.46 5.51
CA LEU A 87 -1.94 -23.46 6.53
C LEU A 87 -0.61 -24.08 6.97
N ASN A 88 -0.27 -23.99 8.25
CA ASN A 88 1.00 -24.50 8.80
C ASN A 88 2.23 -24.06 7.99
N ARG A 89 2.27 -22.76 7.61
CA ARG A 89 3.32 -22.13 6.78
C ARG A 89 3.37 -22.58 5.30
N GLN A 90 2.45 -23.43 4.85
CA GLN A 90 2.32 -23.82 3.45
C GLN A 90 1.22 -23.01 2.74
N ARG A 91 1.50 -22.51 1.54
CA ARG A 91 0.50 -21.76 0.76
C ARG A 91 -0.57 -22.71 0.26
N LEU A 92 -1.83 -22.36 0.47
CA LEU A 92 -2.93 -23.08 -0.13
C LEU A 92 -3.06 -22.69 -1.61
N GLU A 93 -3.43 -23.65 -2.45
CA GLU A 93 -3.80 -23.38 -3.83
C GLU A 93 -5.22 -22.84 -3.90
N PRO A 94 -5.50 -21.81 -4.72
CA PRO A 94 -6.84 -21.24 -4.84
C PRO A 94 -7.89 -22.28 -5.24
N LEU A 95 -9.04 -22.25 -4.57
CA LEU A 95 -10.20 -23.14 -4.76
C LEU A 95 -9.98 -24.63 -4.41
N ASN A 96 -8.80 -25.01 -3.91
CA ASN A 96 -8.59 -26.35 -3.39
C ASN A 96 -9.03 -26.45 -1.92
N VAL A 97 -9.56 -27.60 -1.55
CA VAL A 97 -10.13 -27.88 -0.22
C VAL A 97 -9.10 -28.63 0.62
N TYR A 98 -8.80 -28.10 1.81
CA TYR A 98 -7.82 -28.66 2.74
C TYR A 98 -8.47 -28.97 4.08
N SER A 99 -8.29 -30.19 4.58
CA SER A 99 -8.75 -30.56 5.92
C SER A 99 -7.92 -29.87 6.99
N ILE A 100 -8.58 -29.32 8.00
CA ILE A 100 -7.94 -28.67 9.16
C ILE A 100 -8.19 -29.48 10.43
N HIS A 101 -7.21 -29.51 11.32
CA HIS A 101 -7.21 -30.24 12.56
C HIS A 101 -6.85 -29.32 13.74
N LYS A 102 -7.12 -29.79 14.95
CA LYS A 102 -6.77 -29.07 16.17
C LYS A 102 -5.25 -28.84 16.25
N GLY A 103 -4.85 -27.59 16.47
CA GLY A 103 -3.45 -27.14 16.52
C GLY A 103 -2.92 -26.58 15.19
N ASP A 104 -3.69 -26.66 14.11
CA ASP A 104 -3.29 -26.07 12.83
C ASP A 104 -3.26 -24.54 12.90
N HIS A 105 -2.31 -23.93 12.19
CA HIS A 105 -2.13 -22.48 12.12
C HIS A 105 -2.56 -21.96 10.75
N ILE A 106 -3.49 -21.00 10.74
CA ILE A 106 -4.05 -20.37 9.55
C ILE A 106 -3.61 -18.91 9.49
N GLN A 107 -2.90 -18.55 8.44
CA GLN A 107 -2.48 -17.18 8.17
C GLN A 107 -3.27 -16.61 6.99
N LEU A 108 -3.83 -15.42 7.15
CA LEU A 108 -4.54 -14.70 6.09
C LEU A 108 -3.69 -13.52 5.60
N GLY A 109 -3.26 -13.56 4.34
CA GLY A 109 -2.32 -12.61 3.77
C GLY A 109 -0.86 -12.91 4.16
N VAL A 110 0.00 -11.89 4.01
CA VAL A 110 1.45 -12.00 4.23
C VAL A 110 1.92 -10.99 5.29
N PRO A 111 3.06 -11.26 5.97
CA PRO A 111 3.69 -10.28 6.85
C PRO A 111 4.05 -8.99 6.11
N LEU A 112 3.95 -7.86 6.80
CA LEU A 112 4.48 -6.58 6.30
C LEU A 112 6.01 -6.57 6.45
N GLU A 113 6.72 -5.78 5.64
CA GLU A 113 8.21 -5.76 5.59
C GLU A 113 8.89 -5.58 6.96
N ASN A 114 8.22 -4.91 7.91
CA ASN A 114 8.72 -4.66 9.27
C ASN A 114 8.07 -5.55 10.36
N LYS A 115 7.48 -6.68 9.98
CA LYS A 115 6.76 -7.59 10.88
C LYS A 115 7.14 -9.05 10.59
N GLU A 116 7.41 -9.81 11.64
CA GLU A 116 7.75 -11.24 11.53
C GLU A 116 6.52 -12.10 11.16
N ASN A 117 5.34 -11.73 11.66
CA ASN A 117 4.09 -12.47 11.44
C ASN A 117 3.06 -11.60 10.71
N ALA A 118 2.14 -12.24 9.99
CA ALA A 118 1.00 -11.55 9.40
C ALA A 118 0.06 -11.02 10.49
N GLU A 119 -0.71 -9.97 10.17
CA GLU A 119 -1.65 -9.38 11.12
C GLU A 119 -2.72 -10.39 11.59
N TYR A 120 -3.19 -11.24 10.69
CA TYR A 120 -4.27 -12.20 10.92
C TYR A 120 -3.74 -13.62 10.90
N GLU A 121 -3.36 -14.12 12.07
CA GLU A 121 -2.93 -15.49 12.30
C GLU A 121 -3.85 -16.15 13.33
N TYR A 122 -4.33 -17.35 13.03
CA TYR A 122 -5.29 -18.07 13.86
C TYR A 122 -4.81 -19.49 14.13
N GLU A 123 -5.12 -20.01 15.30
CA GLU A 123 -4.96 -21.41 15.65
C GLU A 123 -6.33 -22.09 15.66
N VAL A 124 -6.42 -23.24 14.99
CA VAL A 124 -7.63 -24.06 14.98
C VAL A 124 -7.70 -24.81 16.32
N THR A 125 -8.70 -24.49 17.13
CA THR A 125 -8.89 -25.13 18.44
C THR A 125 -10.35 -25.50 18.68
N GLU A 126 -10.55 -26.35 19.66
CA GLU A 126 -11.85 -26.77 20.14
C GLU A 126 -11.93 -26.38 21.62
N GLU A 127 -12.85 -25.46 21.95
CA GLU A 127 -12.92 -24.78 23.24
C GLU A 127 -14.35 -24.85 23.81
N GLU A 128 -14.47 -24.68 25.12
CA GLU A 128 -15.77 -24.56 25.78
C GLU A 128 -16.42 -23.21 25.49
N TRP A 129 -17.74 -23.20 25.28
CA TRP A 129 -18.50 -21.99 24.95
C TRP A 129 -18.23 -20.84 25.92
N ASP A 130 -18.18 -21.12 27.23
CA ASP A 130 -17.99 -20.10 28.27
C ASP A 130 -16.61 -19.41 28.20
N ARG A 131 -15.59 -20.12 27.71
CA ARG A 131 -14.24 -19.55 27.52
C ARG A 131 -14.11 -18.77 26.23
N MET A 132 -14.81 -19.21 25.20
CA MET A 132 -14.73 -18.64 23.86
C MET A 132 -15.62 -17.40 23.70
N TYR A 133 -16.84 -17.42 24.25
CA TYR A 133 -17.87 -16.39 24.05
C TYR A 133 -17.40 -14.96 24.33
N PRO A 134 -16.63 -14.68 25.40
CA PRO A 134 -16.12 -13.32 25.66
C PRO A 134 -15.16 -12.80 24.59
N CYS A 135 -14.49 -13.69 23.86
CA CYS A 135 -13.44 -13.38 22.91
C CYS A 135 -13.93 -13.37 21.45
N LEU A 136 -15.19 -13.74 21.19
CA LEU A 136 -15.71 -13.88 19.84
C LEU A 136 -15.80 -12.56 19.07
N ALA A 137 -15.39 -12.59 17.81
CA ALA A 137 -15.63 -11.50 16.88
C ALA A 137 -17.13 -11.34 16.58
N PRO A 138 -17.63 -10.10 16.39
CA PRO A 138 -19.01 -9.88 16.00
C PRO A 138 -19.27 -10.45 14.60
N LYS A 139 -20.35 -11.21 14.44
CA LYS A 139 -20.84 -11.64 13.13
C LYS A 139 -21.43 -10.46 12.37
N ASN A 140 -21.17 -10.40 11.08
CA ASN A 140 -21.60 -9.30 10.23
C ASN A 140 -23.15 -9.17 10.13
N ASP A 141 -23.89 -10.29 10.23
CA ASP A 141 -25.36 -10.30 10.25
C ASP A 141 -25.97 -9.60 11.48
N GLN A 142 -25.19 -9.38 12.54
CA GLN A 142 -25.66 -8.64 13.73
C GLN A 142 -25.50 -7.11 13.58
N ILE A 143 -24.74 -6.64 12.59
CA ILE A 143 -24.47 -5.20 12.35
C ILE A 143 -25.59 -4.56 11.52
N THR A 144 -26.27 -5.33 10.66
CA THR A 144 -27.40 -4.88 9.83
C THR A 144 -28.69 -4.66 10.62
N GLY A 145 -28.80 -5.19 11.85
CA GLY A 145 -29.97 -5.02 12.73
C GLY A 145 -30.01 -3.71 13.53
N LYS A 146 -28.85 -3.07 13.80
CA LYS A 146 -28.77 -1.91 14.73
C LYS A 146 -28.52 -0.54 14.07
N ASN A 147 -28.20 -0.50 12.76
CA ASN A 147 -27.94 0.75 12.03
C ASN A 147 -29.02 1.10 10.99
N LYS A 148 -30.31 0.89 11.32
CA LYS A 148 -31.43 1.53 10.63
C LYS A 148 -31.75 2.88 11.28
N GLY A 149 -30.84 3.84 11.14
CA GLY A 149 -31.05 5.16 11.72
C GLY A 149 -29.86 6.07 11.48
N LEU A 150 -29.76 6.59 10.26
CA LEU A 150 -29.03 7.80 9.81
C LEU A 150 -28.60 7.60 8.34
N ARG A 151 -29.58 7.40 7.45
CA ARG A 151 -29.44 7.77 6.04
C ARG A 151 -30.21 9.07 5.84
N THR A 152 -29.47 10.17 5.75
CA THR A 152 -30.03 11.46 5.33
C THR A 152 -30.49 11.32 3.90
N LYS A 153 -31.81 11.18 3.71
CA LYS A 153 -32.46 11.20 2.40
C LYS A 153 -32.22 12.57 1.76
N ARG A 154 -31.53 12.62 0.62
CA ARG A 154 -31.79 13.67 -0.38
C ARG A 154 -32.86 13.15 -1.32
N LYS A 155 -33.94 13.93 -1.35
CA LYS A 155 -35.16 13.77 -2.15
C LYS A 155 -34.79 13.86 -3.63
N PHE A 156 -35.17 12.84 -4.39
CA PHE A 156 -35.30 12.93 -5.84
C PHE A 156 -36.59 13.71 -6.12
N SER A 157 -36.50 14.70 -6.99
CA SER A 157 -37.64 15.27 -7.70
C SER A 157 -37.15 15.74 -9.06
N LEU A 158 -37.70 15.18 -10.13
CA LEU A 158 -38.58 15.88 -11.08
C LEU A 158 -38.51 15.19 -12.44
N ASP A 159 -39.67 14.71 -12.89
CA ASP A 159 -39.98 14.25 -14.25
C ASP A 159 -40.20 15.46 -15.20
N GLU A 160 -40.00 15.19 -16.50
CA GLU A 160 -40.45 15.96 -17.69
C GLU A 160 -39.77 17.34 -17.92
N LEU A 161 -39.45 17.82 -19.13
CA LEU A 161 -39.88 17.51 -20.50
C LEU A 161 -38.88 18.12 -21.53
N GLU A 162 -39.07 17.73 -22.78
CA GLU A 162 -38.56 18.24 -24.06
C GLU A 162 -38.37 19.78 -24.19
N GLY A 163 -37.45 20.21 -25.08
CA GLY A 163 -37.37 21.60 -25.56
C GLY A 163 -38.54 21.96 -26.52
N PRO A 164 -38.60 23.14 -27.20
CA PRO A 164 -37.54 24.14 -27.46
C PRO A 164 -37.99 25.63 -27.32
N GLY A 165 -37.08 26.59 -27.56
CA GLY A 165 -37.45 27.89 -28.16
C GLY A 165 -37.00 29.19 -27.47
N ALA A 166 -36.21 29.95 -28.25
CA ALA A 166 -36.27 31.40 -28.44
C ALA A 166 -35.69 32.40 -27.40
N GLU A 167 -34.91 33.32 -27.99
CA GLU A 167 -34.64 34.72 -27.60
C GLU A 167 -33.59 35.05 -26.51
N GLY A 168 -32.51 35.70 -26.94
CA GLY A 168 -31.58 36.46 -26.09
C GLY A 168 -32.18 37.81 -25.64
N PRO A 169 -31.40 38.83 -25.19
CA PRO A 169 -29.95 38.94 -25.18
C PRO A 169 -29.32 39.49 -23.86
N SER A 170 -27.99 39.65 -23.89
CA SER A 170 -27.21 40.66 -23.14
C SER A 170 -26.85 40.30 -21.67
N ASN A 171 -25.65 40.52 -21.12
CA ASN A 171 -24.48 41.26 -21.57
C ASN A 171 -23.31 41.05 -20.56
N LEU A 172 -22.06 41.10 -21.07
CA LEU A 172 -20.78 41.43 -20.38
C LEU A 172 -20.18 40.37 -19.42
N LYS A 173 -18.88 40.05 -19.38
CA LYS A 173 -17.66 40.54 -20.05
C LYS A 173 -16.51 39.55 -19.78
N SER A 174 -15.79 39.14 -20.84
CA SER A 174 -14.31 39.10 -21.03
C SER A 174 -13.37 38.68 -19.87
N LYS A 175 -12.29 37.89 -20.00
CA LYS A 175 -11.25 37.64 -21.03
C LYS A 175 -10.43 36.43 -20.51
N ILE A 176 -9.75 35.62 -21.34
CA ILE A 176 -8.29 35.63 -21.59
C ILE A 176 -8.06 34.62 -22.74
N SER A 177 -7.84 35.11 -23.96
CA SER A 177 -6.56 35.18 -24.70
C SER A 177 -5.99 33.83 -25.18
N LYS A 178 -6.10 33.66 -26.50
CA LYS A 178 -5.51 32.66 -27.39
C LYS A 178 -4.27 33.29 -28.05
N VAL A 179 -3.19 32.53 -28.25
CA VAL A 179 -2.16 32.85 -29.25
C VAL A 179 -1.91 31.58 -30.10
N SER A 180 -2.03 31.80 -31.41
CA SER A 180 -1.84 30.92 -32.59
C SER A 180 -0.36 31.03 -33.05
N CYS A 181 0.27 30.27 -33.95
CA CYS A 181 -0.01 29.68 -35.27
C CYS A 181 1.04 28.55 -35.53
N GLU A 182 0.76 27.43 -36.22
CA GLU A 182 0.95 27.15 -37.68
C GLU A 182 2.27 27.67 -38.28
N SER A 183 3.04 26.98 -39.16
CA SER A 183 2.81 25.89 -40.13
C SER A 183 4.17 25.39 -40.69
N GLY A 184 4.26 24.16 -41.22
CA GLY A 184 5.32 23.81 -42.19
C GLY A 184 5.63 22.30 -42.36
N GLN A 185 5.13 21.70 -43.45
CA GLN A 185 5.62 20.47 -44.10
C GLN A 185 6.17 20.87 -45.50
N PRO A 186 6.71 19.99 -46.37
CA PRO A 186 7.49 18.73 -46.20
C PRO A 186 8.71 18.65 -47.15
N VAL A 187 9.66 17.71 -46.98
CA VAL A 187 10.48 17.18 -48.11
C VAL A 187 10.82 15.70 -47.92
N LYS A 188 10.57 14.90 -48.97
CA LYS A 188 10.90 13.48 -49.15
C LYS A 188 12.35 13.29 -49.65
N SER A 189 12.97 12.17 -49.32
CA SER A 189 13.81 11.42 -50.26
C SER A 189 13.78 9.91 -49.97
N HIS A 190 13.84 9.15 -51.06
CA HIS A 190 13.63 7.70 -51.22
C HIS A 190 14.95 6.93 -51.29
N GLY A 191 14.91 5.61 -51.01
CA GLY A 191 15.85 4.59 -51.53
C GLY A 191 16.02 3.40 -50.56
N LYS A 192 15.22 2.32 -50.55
CA LYS A 192 15.11 1.10 -51.40
C LYS A 192 16.20 0.00 -51.19
N GLY A 193 15.74 -1.24 -50.94
CA GLY A 193 16.44 -2.55 -51.04
C GLY A 193 16.42 -3.34 -49.71
N GLU A 194 15.49 -4.30 -49.45
CA GLU A 194 15.48 -5.74 -49.82
C GLU A 194 16.73 -6.52 -49.35
N VAL A 195 16.74 -7.75 -48.80
CA VAL A 195 15.79 -8.83 -48.45
C VAL A 195 16.56 -9.86 -47.59
N ALA A 196 15.84 -10.54 -46.67
CA ALA A 196 16.03 -11.87 -46.05
C ALA A 196 17.41 -12.39 -45.55
N SER A 197 17.45 -12.83 -44.28
CA SER A 197 17.58 -14.25 -43.88
C SER A 197 17.58 -14.44 -42.35
N GLN A 198 16.70 -15.30 -41.83
CA GLN A 198 16.87 -16.10 -40.60
C GLN A 198 17.39 -17.50 -40.99
N PRO A 199 17.77 -18.46 -40.10
CA PRO A 199 17.66 -18.54 -38.62
C PRO A 199 18.89 -19.14 -37.87
N SER A 200 18.76 -19.28 -36.53
CA SER A 200 19.13 -20.45 -35.69
C SER A 200 20.25 -20.30 -34.65
N GLU A 201 19.93 -20.74 -33.41
CA GLU A 201 20.75 -21.57 -32.47
C GLU A 201 22.11 -21.03 -31.97
N TYR A 202 22.66 -21.32 -30.79
CA TYR A 202 22.32 -21.99 -29.51
C TYR A 202 23.58 -21.74 -28.62
N LEU A 203 23.43 -21.78 -27.29
CA LEU A 203 24.46 -22.10 -26.27
C LEU A 203 25.49 -21.07 -25.76
N ASP A 204 25.37 -20.93 -24.45
CA ASP A 204 26.31 -20.71 -23.34
C ASP A 204 27.71 -21.39 -23.46
N PRO A 205 28.76 -20.80 -22.85
CA PRO A 205 29.74 -21.64 -22.12
C PRO A 205 30.30 -21.07 -20.79
N LYS A 206 30.14 -21.87 -19.73
CA LYS A 206 31.16 -22.50 -18.81
C LYS A 206 32.14 -21.63 -17.98
N LEU A 207 32.06 -21.73 -16.63
CA LEU A 207 32.91 -22.50 -15.66
C LEU A 207 34.34 -21.94 -15.42
N THR A 208 34.90 -21.79 -14.20
CA THR A 208 35.26 -22.83 -13.19
C THR A 208 35.79 -22.12 -11.92
N SER A 209 35.23 -22.29 -10.72
CA SER A 209 35.58 -23.19 -9.58
C SER A 209 36.99 -23.07 -8.97
N LEU A 210 37.07 -23.01 -7.63
CA LEU A 210 37.96 -23.78 -6.74
C LEU A 210 37.55 -23.58 -5.25
N GLU A 211 37.26 -24.68 -4.56
CA GLU A 211 37.13 -24.86 -3.10
C GLU A 211 38.23 -25.85 -2.65
N PRO A 212 38.64 -25.87 -1.36
CA PRO A 212 38.25 -27.03 -0.52
C PRO A 212 38.11 -26.80 1.01
N SER A 213 36.98 -27.27 1.58
CA SER A 213 36.80 -28.33 2.62
C SER A 213 37.59 -28.36 3.97
N GLU A 214 36.82 -28.19 5.06
CA GLU A 214 36.71 -28.94 6.35
C GLU A 214 37.92 -29.37 7.23
N LYS A 215 37.96 -28.96 8.53
CA LYS A 215 37.55 -29.72 9.77
C LYS A 215 38.11 -29.15 11.10
N ALA A 216 37.22 -29.01 12.11
CA ALA A 216 37.28 -29.18 13.59
C ALA A 216 38.53 -28.73 14.40
N THR A 217 38.50 -28.15 15.62
CA THR A 217 37.69 -28.37 16.86
C THR A 217 38.07 -27.29 17.92
N GLU A 218 37.11 -26.81 18.75
CA GLU A 218 37.20 -26.36 20.18
C GLU A 218 38.25 -25.29 20.64
N VAL A 219 38.03 -24.28 21.52
CA VAL A 219 36.94 -23.93 22.46
C VAL A 219 37.22 -22.55 23.16
N HIS A 220 36.14 -21.87 23.59
CA HIS A 220 35.99 -20.81 24.65
C HIS A 220 36.71 -19.43 24.48
N VAL A 221 36.15 -18.24 24.79
CA VAL A 221 35.33 -17.76 25.94
C VAL A 221 34.57 -16.44 25.56
N TYR A 222 33.24 -16.42 25.76
CA TYR A 222 32.31 -15.37 26.33
C TYR A 222 32.41 -13.83 25.98
N PRO A 223 31.37 -13.00 26.23
CA PRO A 223 30.80 -12.02 25.31
C PRO A 223 30.88 -10.58 25.87
N GLY A 224 30.42 -9.59 25.10
CA GLY A 224 30.25 -8.23 25.61
C GLY A 224 29.48 -7.38 24.60
N SER A 225 28.17 -7.28 24.73
CA SER A 225 27.46 -6.19 25.42
C SER A 225 27.66 -4.82 24.77
N THR A 226 26.58 -4.36 24.14
CA THR A 226 26.22 -2.99 23.85
C THR A 226 26.67 -2.04 24.97
N LYS A 227 27.55 -1.09 24.66
CA LYS A 227 27.79 0.10 25.49
C LYS A 227 27.58 1.35 24.64
N VAL A 228 26.46 1.99 24.93
CA VAL A 228 26.26 3.43 24.79
C VAL A 228 27.51 4.15 25.29
N ILE A 229 28.17 4.93 24.43
CA ILE A 229 29.16 5.91 24.86
C ILE A 229 28.58 7.29 24.57
N GLU A 230 28.01 7.79 25.65
CA GLU A 230 27.83 9.17 26.05
C GLU A 230 28.85 10.13 25.41
N LEU A 231 28.33 11.05 24.59
CA LEU A 231 29.06 12.19 24.05
C LEU A 231 29.43 13.14 25.20
N HIS A 232 30.63 12.97 25.75
CA HIS A 232 31.26 14.01 26.56
C HIS A 232 31.75 15.12 25.63
N HIS A 233 30.99 16.21 25.57
CA HIS A 233 31.49 17.51 25.12
C HIS A 233 32.70 17.90 25.97
N LYS A 234 33.89 17.69 25.41
CA LYS A 234 35.13 18.26 25.95
C LYS A 234 35.07 19.76 25.65
N LYS A 235 34.58 20.51 26.65
CA LYS A 235 34.58 21.97 26.68
C LYS A 235 36.04 22.42 26.56
N GLN A 236 36.49 22.67 25.33
CA GLN A 236 37.77 23.30 25.08
C GLN A 236 37.75 24.66 25.77
N LYS A 237 38.76 24.87 26.58
CA LYS A 237 38.95 26.05 27.40
C LYS A 237 39.29 27.19 26.45
N ALA A 238 38.27 27.94 26.03
CA ALA A 238 38.44 29.18 25.30
C ALA A 238 39.44 30.07 26.06
N SER A 239 40.51 30.47 25.37
CA SER A 239 41.46 31.46 25.85
C SER A 239 40.69 32.73 26.20
N ASN A 240 40.61 33.07 27.48
CA ASN A 240 39.83 34.22 27.97
C ASN A 240 40.34 35.52 27.34
N PRO A 241 39.52 36.27 26.56
CA PRO A 241 39.90 37.57 26.00
C PRO A 241 40.25 38.61 27.06
N SER A 242 39.82 38.40 28.31
CA SER A 242 40.08 39.33 29.42
C SER A 242 41.55 39.39 29.85
N ALA A 243 42.36 38.35 29.60
CA ALA A 243 43.75 38.30 30.04
C ALA A 243 44.69 39.14 29.14
N SER A 244 44.42 39.18 27.83
CA SER A 244 45.20 39.94 26.85
C SER A 244 44.94 41.45 26.93
N HIS A 245 43.72 41.87 27.27
CA HIS A 245 43.43 43.27 27.56
C HIS A 245 44.18 43.77 28.82
N SER A 246 44.35 42.91 29.83
CA SER A 246 45.08 43.22 31.06
C SER A 246 46.61 43.31 30.84
N SER A 247 47.18 42.47 29.98
CA SER A 247 48.62 42.50 29.68
C SER A 247 49.01 43.73 28.85
N LEU A 248 48.19 44.11 27.87
CA LEU A 248 48.39 45.31 27.05
C LEU A 248 48.27 46.61 27.87
N ALA A 249 47.33 46.65 28.83
CA ALA A 249 47.23 47.76 29.78
C ALA A 249 48.48 47.86 30.66
N LEU A 250 48.97 46.75 31.19
CA LEU A 250 50.20 46.69 32.00
C LEU A 250 51.45 47.11 31.18
N PHE A 251 51.51 46.73 29.90
CA PHE A 251 52.56 47.14 28.98
C PHE A 251 52.58 48.66 28.80
N ARG A 252 51.42 49.28 28.52
CA ARG A 252 51.29 50.74 28.36
C ARG A 252 51.71 51.50 29.62
N VAL A 253 51.32 51.01 30.80
CA VAL A 253 51.71 51.60 32.09
C VAL A 253 53.23 51.49 32.30
N THR A 254 53.82 50.34 32.00
CA THR A 254 55.27 50.11 32.18
C THR A 254 56.09 50.96 31.22
N MET A 255 55.70 51.07 29.94
CA MET A 255 56.34 51.94 28.96
C MET A 255 56.30 53.41 29.35
N SER A 256 55.15 53.86 29.88
CA SER A 256 55.00 55.23 30.36
C SER A 256 55.94 55.53 31.55
N ARG A 257 56.21 54.54 32.41
CA ARG A 257 57.14 54.66 33.54
C ARG A 257 58.60 54.72 33.07
N ILE A 258 59.00 53.86 32.14
CA ILE A 258 60.34 53.87 31.53
C ILE A 258 60.63 55.22 30.86
N LEU A 259 59.66 55.78 30.12
CA LEU A 259 59.79 57.09 29.50
C LEU A 259 60.01 58.20 30.53
N LYS A 260 59.21 58.21 31.62
CA LYS A 260 59.38 59.19 32.71
C LYS A 260 60.75 59.09 33.39
N LEU A 261 61.21 57.88 33.67
CA LEU A 261 62.53 57.66 34.27
C LEU A 261 63.66 58.10 33.34
N LYS A 262 63.54 57.86 32.03
CA LYS A 262 64.50 58.31 31.02
C LYS A 262 64.58 59.83 30.96
N THR A 263 63.44 60.53 31.01
CA THR A 263 63.38 62.00 31.07
C THR A 263 64.01 62.53 32.35
N GLN A 264 63.66 61.96 33.51
CA GLN A 264 64.24 62.37 34.80
C GLN A 264 65.75 62.15 34.85
N MET A 265 66.25 61.05 34.29
CA MET A 265 67.69 60.78 34.17
C MET A 265 68.38 61.84 33.31
N GLN A 266 67.82 62.21 32.16
CA GLN A 266 68.38 63.26 31.29
C GLN A 266 68.39 64.63 31.97
N GLU A 267 67.32 65.02 32.64
CA GLU A 267 67.23 66.28 33.40
C GLU A 267 68.28 66.35 34.51
N LYS A 268 68.42 65.26 35.27
CA LYS A 268 69.42 65.15 36.34
C LYS A 268 70.85 65.15 35.80
N GLN A 269 71.09 64.55 34.63
CA GLN A 269 72.40 64.53 33.98
C GLN A 269 72.82 65.94 33.53
N VAL A 270 71.88 66.69 32.94
CA VAL A 270 72.09 68.11 32.59
C VAL A 270 72.30 68.97 33.84
N ALA A 271 71.55 68.73 34.92
CA ALA A 271 71.72 69.45 36.18
C ALA A 271 73.10 69.19 36.82
N VAL A 272 73.59 67.94 36.83
CA VAL A 272 74.94 67.60 37.31
C VAL A 272 76.01 68.28 36.46
N LEU A 273 75.87 68.30 35.12
CA LEU A 273 76.81 68.98 34.23
C LEU A 273 76.84 70.50 34.44
N ASN A 274 75.69 71.13 34.69
CA ASN A 274 75.60 72.57 34.94
C ASN A 274 76.22 72.97 36.29
N VAL A 275 75.97 72.18 37.36
CA VAL A 275 76.57 72.41 38.68
C VAL A 275 78.09 72.20 38.66
N LYS A 276 78.59 71.22 37.89
CA LYS A 276 80.02 71.00 37.65
C LYS A 276 80.68 72.19 36.92
N LYS A 277 79.97 72.88 36.02
CA LYS A 277 80.47 74.07 35.31
C LYS A 277 80.47 75.35 36.17
N GLN A 278 79.52 75.50 37.10
CA GLN A 278 79.38 76.70 37.94
C GLN A 278 80.27 76.74 39.20
N THR A 279 80.87 75.62 39.62
CA THR A 279 81.55 75.53 40.93
C THR A 279 83.00 75.05 40.79
N GLN A 280 83.98 75.95 40.70
CA GLN A 280 85.39 75.54 40.56
C GLN A 280 86.12 75.33 41.90
N LYS A 281 85.60 75.78 43.04
CA LYS A 281 86.14 75.50 44.40
C LYS A 281 85.03 75.56 45.45
N GLY A 282 84.68 74.44 46.09
CA GLY A 282 84.06 74.46 47.43
C GLY A 282 82.92 73.50 47.80
N ASN A 283 82.22 72.81 46.88
CA ASN A 283 81.03 71.99 47.24
C ASN A 283 81.05 70.53 46.73
N SER A 284 82.13 69.80 47.02
CA SER A 284 82.33 68.39 46.58
C SER A 284 81.22 67.42 47.02
N LYS A 285 80.71 67.54 48.26
CA LYS A 285 79.71 66.59 48.82
C LYS A 285 78.35 66.61 48.10
N LYS A 286 77.92 67.76 47.55
CA LYS A 286 76.62 67.89 46.86
C LYS A 286 76.65 67.26 45.46
N ILE A 287 77.80 67.36 44.78
CA ILE A 287 78.02 66.75 43.47
C ILE A 287 78.04 65.23 43.59
N VAL A 288 78.78 64.67 44.57
CA VAL A 288 78.83 63.23 44.82
C VAL A 288 77.45 62.64 45.12
N LYS A 289 76.62 63.34 45.90
CA LYS A 289 75.24 62.89 46.19
C LYS A 289 74.37 62.87 44.92
N MET A 290 74.47 63.89 44.07
CA MET A 290 73.73 63.94 42.80
C MET A 290 74.23 62.91 41.78
N GLU A 291 75.52 62.58 41.80
CA GLU A 291 76.11 61.51 40.97
C GLU A 291 75.65 60.13 41.42
N GLN A 292 75.57 59.89 42.74
CA GLN A 292 75.01 58.65 43.28
C GLN A 292 73.53 58.49 42.90
N GLU A 293 72.72 59.54 43.05
CA GLU A 293 71.31 59.54 42.63
C GLU A 293 71.16 59.26 41.12
N LEU A 294 72.07 59.76 40.28
CA LEU A 294 72.09 59.47 38.85
C LEU A 294 72.42 58.01 38.56
N GLN A 295 73.39 57.45 39.28
CA GLN A 295 73.80 56.06 39.09
C GLN A 295 72.69 55.09 39.52
N ASP A 296 71.99 55.39 40.61
CA ASP A 296 70.85 54.59 41.09
C ASP A 296 69.69 54.64 40.07
N LEU A 297 69.38 55.82 39.52
CA LEU A 297 68.37 55.98 38.46
C LEU A 297 68.76 55.23 37.18
N GLN A 298 70.05 55.23 36.82
CA GLN A 298 70.56 54.52 35.65
C GLN A 298 70.45 52.99 35.83
N SER A 299 70.77 52.47 37.01
CA SER A 299 70.58 51.06 37.35
C SER A 299 69.10 50.66 37.33
N GLN A 300 68.21 51.51 37.85
CA GLN A 300 66.77 51.25 37.84
C GLN A 300 66.18 51.23 36.42
N LEU A 301 66.58 52.18 35.57
CA LEU A 301 66.14 52.23 34.17
C LEU A 301 66.61 50.99 33.39
N CYS A 302 67.85 50.55 33.60
CA CYS A 302 68.41 49.36 32.96
C CYS A 302 67.65 48.09 33.37
N ALA A 303 67.37 47.92 34.67
CA ALA A 303 66.62 46.77 35.18
C ALA A 303 65.18 46.73 34.64
N GLU A 304 64.50 47.89 34.56
CA GLU A 304 63.16 47.98 33.98
C GLU A 304 63.13 47.69 32.48
N GLN A 305 64.12 48.17 31.73
CA GLN A 305 64.25 47.87 30.31
C GLN A 305 64.51 46.39 30.06
N ALA A 306 65.41 45.77 30.82
CA ALA A 306 65.69 44.34 30.72
C ALA A 306 64.46 43.47 31.05
N GLN A 307 63.73 43.83 32.11
CA GLN A 307 62.49 43.15 32.47
C GLN A 307 61.41 43.29 31.39
N GLN A 308 61.28 44.47 30.79
CA GLN A 308 60.30 44.71 29.74
C GLN A 308 60.66 43.95 28.45
N GLN A 309 61.93 43.90 28.09
CA GLN A 309 62.43 43.14 26.94
C GLN A 309 62.14 41.64 27.09
N ALA A 310 62.44 41.05 28.26
CA ALA A 310 62.15 39.64 28.54
C ALA A 310 60.65 39.31 28.45
N ARG A 311 59.77 40.26 28.84
CA ARG A 311 58.32 40.09 28.71
C ARG A 311 57.85 40.11 27.27
N VAL A 312 58.46 40.93 26.41
CA VAL A 312 58.15 40.98 24.97
C VAL A 312 58.58 39.68 24.32
N GLU A 313 59.80 39.21 24.58
CA GLU A 313 60.31 37.94 24.05
C GLU A 313 59.45 36.74 24.46
N GLN A 314 58.98 36.71 25.72
CA GLN A 314 58.05 35.69 26.18
C GLN A 314 56.71 35.74 25.42
N LEU A 315 56.19 36.95 25.16
CA LEU A 315 54.93 37.13 24.46
C LEU A 315 55.04 36.73 22.98
N GLU A 316 56.14 37.10 22.32
CA GLU A 316 56.44 36.69 20.95
C GLU A 316 56.50 35.17 20.82
N LYS A 317 57.15 34.48 21.77
CA LYS A 317 57.19 33.02 21.81
C LYS A 317 55.79 32.41 21.95
N THR A 318 54.95 32.96 22.83
CA THR A 318 53.56 32.46 22.98
C THR A 318 52.72 32.69 21.72
N PHE A 319 52.90 33.81 21.03
CA PHE A 319 52.18 34.07 19.77
C PHE A 319 52.59 33.08 18.67
N GLN A 320 53.89 32.78 18.54
CA GLN A 320 54.37 31.79 17.59
C GLN A 320 53.84 30.38 17.88
N GLU A 321 53.78 29.99 19.16
CA GLU A 321 53.21 28.70 19.58
C GLU A 321 51.69 28.62 19.30
N GLU A 322 50.94 29.70 19.54
CA GLU A 322 49.50 29.77 19.22
C GLU A 322 49.24 29.76 17.71
N GLU A 323 50.04 30.47 16.91
CA GLU A 323 49.92 30.50 15.44
C GLU A 323 50.15 29.10 14.84
N GLN A 324 51.17 28.37 15.30
CA GLN A 324 51.42 27.00 14.88
C GLN A 324 50.25 26.07 15.24
N HIS A 325 49.69 26.22 16.44
CA HIS A 325 48.54 25.45 16.89
C HIS A 325 47.27 25.73 16.06
N LEU A 326 47.04 26.98 15.63
CA LEU A 326 45.94 27.30 14.72
C LEU A 326 46.11 26.68 13.33
N GLN A 327 47.33 26.69 12.79
CA GLN A 327 47.62 26.04 11.50
C GLN A 327 47.46 24.52 11.55
N ASP A 328 47.76 23.90 12.69
CA ASP A 328 47.58 22.46 12.88
C ASP A 328 46.09 22.08 13.03
N LEU A 329 45.26 22.97 13.59
CA LEU A 329 43.79 22.80 13.64
C LEU A 329 43.12 22.94 12.26
N GLU A 330 43.59 23.86 11.41
CA GLU A 330 43.07 24.00 10.03
C GLU A 330 43.40 22.79 9.15
N LYS A 331 44.44 22.01 9.51
CA LYS A 331 44.83 20.77 8.83
C LYS A 331 44.16 19.52 9.39
N GLU A 332 43.12 19.65 10.23
CA GLU A 332 42.37 18.50 10.71
C GLU A 332 41.57 17.86 9.55
N GLN A 333 42.22 16.89 8.90
CA GLN A 333 41.75 15.91 7.91
C GLN A 333 40.30 15.43 8.08
N GLY A 334 39.74 15.47 9.29
CA GLY A 334 38.39 14.99 9.60
C GLY A 334 37.25 15.83 9.01
N GLU A 335 37.41 17.14 8.82
CA GLU A 335 36.32 17.98 8.24
C GLU A 335 36.16 17.74 6.73
N GLU A 336 37.29 17.54 6.03
CA GLU A 336 37.31 17.32 4.58
C GLU A 336 36.85 15.90 4.24
N ASP A 337 37.25 14.90 5.02
CA ASP A 337 36.73 13.53 4.91
C ASP A 337 35.21 13.49 5.18
N LEU A 338 34.71 14.24 6.17
CA LEU A 338 33.27 14.27 6.46
C LEU A 338 32.46 14.96 5.34
N LYS A 339 33.00 16.03 4.73
CA LYS A 339 32.41 16.67 3.55
C LYS A 339 32.37 15.72 2.36
N GLN A 340 33.43 14.94 2.15
CA GLN A 340 33.49 13.94 1.09
C GLN A 340 32.47 12.82 1.31
N GLN A 341 32.35 12.31 2.54
CA GLN A 341 31.37 11.29 2.90
C GLN A 341 29.93 11.79 2.72
N LEU A 342 29.64 13.05 3.11
CA LEU A 342 28.32 13.65 2.91
C LEU A 342 27.99 13.81 1.41
N ALA A 343 28.96 14.24 0.59
CA ALA A 343 28.78 14.36 -0.85
C ALA A 343 28.50 13.00 -1.52
N GLN A 344 29.24 11.96 -1.12
CA GLN A 344 29.03 10.60 -1.60
C GLN A 344 27.64 10.08 -1.21
N ALA A 345 27.23 10.23 0.06
CA ALA A 345 25.92 9.81 0.53
C ALA A 345 24.77 10.53 -0.21
N LEU A 346 24.93 11.82 -0.49
CA LEU A 346 23.95 12.58 -1.28
C LEU A 346 23.88 12.12 -2.75
N GLN A 347 25.00 11.73 -3.34
CA GLN A 347 25.06 11.18 -4.70
C GLN A 347 24.37 9.81 -4.77
N GLU A 348 24.64 8.92 -3.82
CA GLU A 348 24.00 7.61 -3.73
C GLU A 348 22.49 7.74 -3.53
N HIS A 349 22.05 8.63 -2.64
CA HIS A 349 20.63 8.90 -2.44
C HIS A 349 19.95 9.45 -3.72
N ARG A 350 20.64 10.29 -4.51
CA ARG A 350 20.12 10.77 -5.79
C ARG A 350 19.96 9.62 -6.81
N ALA A 351 20.96 8.75 -6.91
CA ALA A 351 20.91 7.59 -7.81
C ALA A 351 19.75 6.64 -7.45
N LEU A 352 19.55 6.37 -6.16
CA LEU A 352 18.42 5.56 -5.67
C LEU A 352 17.06 6.19 -6.01
N MET A 353 16.93 7.52 -5.85
CA MET A 353 15.70 8.24 -6.22
C MET A 353 15.42 8.18 -7.73
N GLU A 354 16.45 8.22 -8.56
CA GLU A 354 16.30 8.07 -10.02
C GLU A 354 15.85 6.67 -10.41
N GLU A 355 16.44 5.64 -9.80
CA GLU A 355 16.05 4.25 -10.03
C GLU A 355 14.61 3.96 -9.58
N LEU A 356 14.23 4.46 -8.40
CA LEU A 356 12.85 4.37 -7.91
C LEU A 356 11.87 5.07 -8.85
N ASN A 357 12.24 6.24 -9.40
CA ASN A 357 11.42 6.94 -10.38
C ASN A 357 11.30 6.18 -11.72
N ARG A 358 12.35 5.48 -12.18
CA ARG A 358 12.24 4.61 -13.36
C ARG A 358 11.30 3.45 -13.08
N SER A 359 11.50 2.74 -11.97
CA SER A 359 10.66 1.62 -11.55
C SER A 359 9.18 2.03 -11.44
N LYS A 360 8.90 3.21 -10.86
CA LYS A 360 7.55 3.77 -10.80
C LYS A 360 6.92 3.95 -12.18
N LYS A 361 7.66 4.48 -13.16
CA LYS A 361 7.17 4.68 -14.53
C LYS A 361 6.89 3.34 -15.22
N ASP A 362 7.74 2.34 -14.99
CA ASP A 362 7.55 1.00 -15.55
C ASP A 362 6.27 0.35 -14.99
N PHE A 363 6.04 0.46 -13.68
CA PHE A 363 4.81 -0.02 -13.06
C PHE A 363 3.57 0.73 -13.59
N GLU A 364 3.64 2.05 -13.76
CA GLU A 364 2.54 2.84 -14.30
C GLU A 364 2.19 2.43 -15.74
N ALA A 365 3.20 2.16 -16.58
CA ALA A 365 3.02 1.65 -17.93
C ALA A 365 2.36 0.24 -17.95
N ILE A 366 2.76 -0.65 -17.04
CA ILE A 366 2.15 -1.98 -16.91
C ILE A 366 0.69 -1.87 -16.49
N ILE A 367 0.38 -1.03 -15.50
CA ILE A 367 -1.00 -0.80 -15.04
C ILE A 367 -1.85 -0.25 -16.19
N GLN A 368 -1.33 0.72 -16.95
CA GLN A 368 -2.03 1.30 -18.09
C GLN A 368 -2.31 0.25 -19.19
N ALA A 369 -1.32 -0.59 -19.51
CA ALA A 369 -1.48 -1.68 -20.48
C ALA A 369 -2.55 -2.68 -20.02
N LYS A 370 -2.54 -3.08 -18.75
CA LYS A 370 -3.52 -4.01 -18.18
C LYS A 370 -4.94 -3.44 -18.13
N ASN A 371 -5.08 -2.16 -17.81
CA ASN A 371 -6.39 -1.49 -17.85
C ASN A 371 -6.96 -1.45 -19.27
N LYS A 372 -6.11 -1.23 -20.28
CA LYS A 372 -6.53 -1.25 -21.69
C LYS A 372 -6.98 -2.65 -22.14
N GLU A 373 -6.25 -3.69 -21.76
CA GLU A 373 -6.61 -5.09 -22.03
C GLU A 373 -7.97 -5.46 -21.38
N LEU A 374 -8.19 -4.99 -20.15
CA LEU A 374 -9.45 -5.20 -19.44
C LEU A 374 -10.64 -4.54 -20.14
N GLU A 375 -10.49 -3.30 -20.62
CA GLU A 375 -11.58 -2.60 -21.32
C GLU A 375 -11.92 -3.28 -22.64
N GLN A 376 -10.90 -3.74 -23.39
CA GLN A 376 -11.12 -4.51 -24.63
C GLN A 376 -11.88 -5.81 -24.36
N THR A 377 -11.51 -6.54 -23.30
CA THR A 377 -12.20 -7.78 -22.90
C THR A 377 -13.64 -7.52 -22.48
N LYS A 378 -13.90 -6.40 -21.81
CA LYS A 378 -15.23 -5.99 -21.39
C LYS A 378 -16.11 -5.64 -22.58
N GLU A 379 -15.60 -4.85 -23.53
CA GLU A 379 -16.30 -4.52 -24.77
C GLU A 379 -16.63 -5.79 -25.59
N GLU A 380 -15.69 -6.73 -25.71
CA GLU A 380 -15.93 -8.00 -26.41
C GLU A 380 -17.00 -8.84 -25.70
N LYS A 381 -16.95 -8.93 -24.37
CA LYS A 381 -17.96 -9.63 -23.57
C LYS A 381 -19.34 -8.99 -23.71
N GLU A 382 -19.43 -7.66 -23.73
CA GLU A 382 -20.68 -6.93 -23.94
C GLU A 382 -21.26 -7.19 -25.34
N LYS A 383 -20.42 -7.23 -26.39
CA LYS A 383 -20.85 -7.59 -27.75
C LYS A 383 -21.38 -9.02 -27.83
N VAL A 384 -20.66 -9.98 -27.24
CA VAL A 384 -21.10 -11.39 -27.21
C VAL A 384 -22.39 -11.54 -26.42
N GLN A 385 -22.54 -10.80 -25.32
CA GLN A 385 -23.75 -10.80 -24.52
C GLN A 385 -24.94 -10.23 -25.29
N ALA A 386 -24.76 -9.11 -26.01
CA ALA A 386 -25.80 -8.52 -26.85
C ALA A 386 -26.23 -9.47 -27.98
N GLN A 387 -25.28 -10.13 -28.65
CA GLN A 387 -25.59 -11.13 -29.68
C GLN A 387 -26.34 -12.33 -29.10
N LYS A 388 -25.97 -12.78 -27.90
CA LYS A 388 -26.68 -13.87 -27.22
C LYS A 388 -28.13 -13.47 -26.87
N GLU A 389 -28.34 -12.25 -26.40
CA GLU A 389 -29.67 -11.72 -26.08
C GLU A 389 -30.55 -11.58 -27.32
N GLU A 390 -29.99 -11.11 -28.44
CA GLU A 390 -30.68 -11.05 -29.73
C GLU A 390 -31.13 -12.44 -30.21
N VAL A 391 -30.23 -13.43 -30.16
CA VAL A 391 -30.55 -14.82 -30.54
C VAL A 391 -31.63 -15.40 -29.62
N LEU A 392 -31.54 -15.16 -28.30
CA LEU A 392 -32.55 -15.63 -27.35
C LEU A 392 -33.92 -14.96 -27.60
N SER A 393 -33.94 -13.67 -27.90
CA SER A 393 -35.17 -12.95 -28.27
C SER A 393 -35.82 -13.54 -29.52
N HIS A 394 -35.02 -13.85 -30.55
CA HIS A 394 -35.55 -14.46 -31.77
C HIS A 394 -36.10 -15.87 -31.53
N VAL A 395 -35.43 -16.67 -30.71
CA VAL A 395 -35.92 -18.00 -30.32
C VAL A 395 -37.23 -17.91 -29.54
N ASN A 396 -37.38 -16.92 -28.65
CA ASN A 396 -38.61 -16.72 -27.89
C ASN A 396 -39.78 -16.31 -28.80
N ASP A 397 -39.54 -15.44 -29.78
CA ASP A 397 -40.54 -15.02 -30.77
C ASP A 397 -41.09 -16.20 -31.59
N VAL A 398 -40.21 -17.10 -32.06
CA VAL A 398 -40.62 -18.34 -32.75
C VAL A 398 -41.46 -19.24 -31.85
N LEU A 399 -41.10 -19.35 -30.57
CA LEU A 399 -41.83 -20.20 -29.62
C LEU A 399 -43.24 -19.67 -29.36
N GLU A 400 -43.38 -18.37 -29.12
CA GLU A 400 -44.67 -17.75 -28.81
C GLU A 400 -45.61 -17.72 -30.01
N ASN A 401 -45.11 -17.44 -31.22
CA ASN A 401 -45.96 -17.23 -32.39
C ASN A 401 -46.23 -18.51 -33.20
N GLU A 402 -45.26 -19.41 -33.34
CA GLU A 402 -45.36 -20.54 -34.29
C GLU A 402 -45.61 -21.90 -33.63
N LEU A 403 -45.24 -22.06 -32.34
CA LEU A 403 -45.24 -23.36 -31.67
C LEU A 403 -46.32 -23.50 -30.58
N GLN A 404 -47.23 -22.54 -30.49
CA GLN A 404 -48.37 -22.58 -29.57
C GLN A 404 -49.63 -23.16 -30.22
N CYS A 405 -50.33 -23.99 -29.46
CA CYS A 405 -51.61 -24.53 -29.84
C CYS A 405 -52.73 -23.50 -29.60
N ILE A 406 -53.38 -23.04 -30.65
CA ILE A 406 -54.48 -22.05 -30.59
C ILE A 406 -55.66 -22.45 -29.67
N ILE A 407 -55.82 -23.74 -29.37
CA ILE A 407 -56.91 -24.22 -28.50
C ILE A 407 -56.59 -24.00 -27.01
N CYS A 408 -55.34 -24.17 -26.61
CA CYS A 408 -54.95 -24.15 -25.20
C CYS A 408 -53.92 -23.08 -24.84
N SER A 409 -53.39 -22.35 -25.83
CA SER A 409 -52.34 -21.33 -25.66
C SER A 409 -51.06 -21.86 -25.00
N GLU A 410 -50.81 -23.16 -25.16
CA GLU A 410 -49.60 -23.84 -24.69
C GLU A 410 -48.77 -24.33 -25.86
N TYR A 411 -47.47 -24.48 -25.66
CA TYR A 411 -46.62 -25.18 -26.62
C TYR A 411 -47.18 -26.57 -26.94
N PHE A 412 -47.13 -26.99 -28.21
CA PHE A 412 -47.70 -28.28 -28.60
C PHE A 412 -47.21 -29.42 -27.71
N ILE A 413 -48.13 -30.28 -27.29
CA ILE A 413 -47.87 -31.49 -26.50
C ILE A 413 -48.40 -32.63 -27.35
N GLU A 414 -47.50 -33.50 -27.81
CA GLU A 414 -47.79 -34.55 -28.80
C GLU A 414 -48.45 -33.92 -30.04
N ALA A 415 -47.68 -33.12 -30.78
CA ALA A 415 -48.16 -32.35 -31.92
C ALA A 415 -48.78 -33.26 -33.00
N VAL A 416 -49.98 -32.92 -33.44
CA VAL A 416 -50.72 -33.59 -34.51
C VAL A 416 -50.99 -32.58 -35.62
N THR A 417 -50.57 -32.92 -36.84
CA THR A 417 -50.84 -32.14 -38.04
C THR A 417 -51.99 -32.76 -38.82
N LEU A 418 -52.96 -31.92 -39.21
CA LEU A 418 -54.13 -32.32 -39.98
C LEU A 418 -53.84 -32.35 -41.49
N ASN A 419 -54.73 -32.95 -42.29
CA ASN A 419 -54.70 -32.90 -43.76
C ASN A 419 -54.71 -31.47 -44.34
N CYS A 420 -55.12 -30.47 -43.57
CA CYS A 420 -55.09 -29.06 -43.97
C CYS A 420 -53.80 -28.33 -43.52
N ALA A 421 -52.78 -29.07 -43.08
CA ALA A 421 -51.47 -28.61 -42.61
C ALA A 421 -51.44 -27.78 -41.30
N HIS A 422 -52.58 -27.64 -40.60
CA HIS A 422 -52.60 -27.02 -39.28
C HIS A 422 -52.27 -28.03 -38.18
N SER A 423 -51.54 -27.57 -37.16
CA SER A 423 -51.08 -28.40 -36.04
C SER A 423 -51.77 -28.04 -34.73
N PHE A 424 -52.00 -29.05 -33.90
CA PHE A 424 -52.64 -28.94 -32.59
C PHE A 424 -52.01 -29.94 -31.61
N CYS A 425 -52.21 -29.78 -30.31
CA CYS A 425 -51.90 -30.87 -29.36
C CYS A 425 -52.84 -32.05 -29.63
N SER A 426 -52.34 -33.28 -29.57
CA SER A 426 -53.13 -34.52 -29.70
C SER A 426 -54.39 -34.51 -28.84
N TYR A 427 -54.26 -34.16 -27.56
CA TYR A 427 -55.38 -34.04 -26.63
C TYR A 427 -56.41 -33.00 -27.09
N CYS A 428 -55.96 -31.81 -27.47
CA CYS A 428 -56.83 -30.68 -27.81
C CYS A 428 -57.68 -30.96 -29.05
N ILE A 429 -57.06 -31.51 -30.09
CA ILE A 429 -57.80 -31.82 -31.33
C ILE A 429 -58.75 -33.01 -31.15
N SER A 430 -58.36 -33.99 -30.34
CA SER A 430 -59.23 -35.12 -29.97
C SER A 430 -60.48 -34.64 -29.22
N GLU A 431 -60.33 -33.72 -28.26
CA GLU A 431 -61.46 -33.12 -27.55
C GLU A 431 -62.35 -32.27 -28.47
N TRP A 432 -61.77 -31.53 -29.40
CA TRP A 432 -62.51 -30.74 -30.38
C TRP A 432 -63.36 -31.63 -31.31
N MET A 433 -62.77 -32.73 -31.79
CA MET A 433 -63.42 -33.67 -32.71
C MET A 433 -64.61 -34.40 -32.11
N LYS A 434 -64.72 -34.48 -30.77
CA LYS A 434 -65.95 -34.95 -30.10
C LYS A 434 -67.16 -34.06 -30.39
N ARG A 435 -66.94 -32.79 -30.78
CA ARG A 435 -67.97 -31.79 -31.06
C ARG A 435 -68.09 -31.47 -32.55
N LYS A 436 -66.95 -31.28 -33.24
CA LYS A 436 -66.90 -30.88 -34.65
C LYS A 436 -65.72 -31.54 -35.36
N VAL A 437 -65.98 -32.18 -36.51
CA VAL A 437 -64.96 -32.84 -37.34
C VAL A 437 -64.40 -31.87 -38.41
N GLU A 438 -64.13 -30.64 -38.00
CA GLU A 438 -63.61 -29.56 -38.84
C GLU A 438 -62.38 -28.93 -38.18
N CYS A 439 -61.41 -28.50 -38.97
CA CYS A 439 -60.23 -27.81 -38.47
C CYS A 439 -60.60 -26.51 -37.70
N PRO A 440 -60.13 -26.31 -36.46
CA PRO A 440 -60.38 -25.10 -35.68
C PRO A 440 -59.95 -23.79 -36.36
N ILE A 441 -58.94 -23.84 -37.23
CA ILE A 441 -58.36 -22.67 -37.90
C ILE A 441 -59.06 -22.39 -39.23
N CYS A 442 -59.03 -23.34 -40.16
CA CYS A 442 -59.51 -23.13 -41.54
C CYS A 442 -60.87 -23.77 -41.85
N ARG A 443 -61.49 -24.45 -40.88
CA ARG A 443 -62.82 -25.09 -40.98
C ARG A 443 -62.97 -26.18 -42.05
N LYS A 444 -61.87 -26.63 -42.66
CA LYS A 444 -61.87 -27.79 -43.58
C LYS A 444 -62.11 -29.08 -42.80
N ASP A 445 -62.83 -30.03 -43.41
CA ASP A 445 -63.06 -31.35 -42.84
C ASP A 445 -61.76 -32.09 -42.52
N ILE A 446 -61.75 -32.73 -41.35
CA ILE A 446 -60.60 -33.52 -40.87
C ILE A 446 -60.69 -34.92 -41.47
N LYS A 447 -59.77 -35.22 -42.40
CA LYS A 447 -59.68 -36.51 -43.09
C LYS A 447 -58.54 -37.39 -42.58
N SER A 448 -57.46 -36.79 -42.11
CA SER A 448 -56.32 -37.50 -41.54
C SER A 448 -55.63 -36.67 -40.45
N GLN A 449 -54.93 -37.39 -39.57
CA GLN A 449 -54.18 -36.86 -38.44
C GLN A 449 -52.85 -37.60 -38.35
N THR A 450 -51.75 -36.86 -38.30
CA THR A 450 -50.41 -37.45 -38.23
C THR A 450 -49.62 -36.80 -37.10
N HIS A 451 -49.02 -37.62 -36.24
CA HIS A 451 -48.11 -37.13 -35.21
C HIS A 451 -46.82 -36.58 -35.82
N SER A 452 -46.37 -35.42 -35.35
CA SER A 452 -45.15 -34.78 -35.82
C SER A 452 -44.03 -34.87 -34.79
N LEU A 453 -43.22 -35.93 -34.93
CA LEU A 453 -42.02 -36.11 -34.10
C LEU A 453 -41.03 -34.94 -34.23
N VAL A 454 -40.98 -34.30 -35.39
CA VAL A 454 -40.10 -33.14 -35.63
C VAL A 454 -40.52 -31.97 -34.75
N LEU A 455 -41.81 -31.64 -34.71
CA LEU A 455 -42.32 -30.57 -33.87
C LEU A 455 -42.13 -30.90 -32.38
N ASP A 456 -42.45 -32.12 -31.97
CA ASP A 456 -42.27 -32.54 -30.58
C ASP A 456 -40.79 -32.44 -30.14
N ASN A 457 -39.86 -32.95 -30.96
CA ASN A 457 -38.43 -32.90 -30.66
C ASN A 457 -37.89 -31.46 -30.67
N CYS A 458 -38.35 -30.64 -31.60
CA CYS A 458 -37.98 -29.23 -31.69
C CYS A 458 -38.42 -28.46 -30.45
N ILE A 459 -39.70 -28.60 -30.07
CA ILE A 459 -40.27 -27.94 -28.88
C ILE A 459 -39.57 -28.41 -27.62
N ASN A 460 -39.31 -29.72 -27.46
CA ASN A 460 -38.62 -30.23 -26.28
C ASN A 460 -37.20 -29.62 -26.16
N LYS A 461 -36.41 -29.63 -27.24
CA LYS A 461 -35.07 -29.02 -27.25
C LYS A 461 -35.10 -27.51 -26.98
N MET A 462 -36.11 -26.80 -27.47
CA MET A 462 -36.24 -25.37 -27.25
C MET A 462 -36.67 -25.06 -25.80
N VAL A 463 -37.66 -25.78 -25.28
CA VAL A 463 -38.15 -25.64 -23.90
C VAL A 463 -37.05 -25.98 -22.88
N ASP A 464 -36.14 -26.92 -23.20
CA ASP A 464 -34.97 -27.22 -22.37
C ASP A 464 -34.03 -26.02 -22.17
N ASN A 465 -34.10 -24.99 -23.01
CA ASN A 465 -33.30 -23.76 -22.89
C ASN A 465 -34.08 -22.58 -22.28
N LEU A 466 -35.36 -22.76 -21.94
CA LEU A 466 -36.19 -21.74 -21.30
C LEU A 466 -36.08 -21.75 -19.76
N SER A 467 -36.80 -20.85 -19.10
CA SER A 467 -36.86 -20.78 -17.63
C SER A 467 -37.40 -22.07 -17.02
N SER A 468 -36.97 -22.36 -15.78
CA SER A 468 -37.42 -23.55 -15.05
C SER A 468 -38.94 -23.59 -14.83
N GLU A 469 -39.56 -22.42 -14.71
CA GLU A 469 -41.02 -22.27 -14.57
C GLU A 469 -41.77 -22.82 -15.78
N VAL A 470 -41.34 -22.45 -16.99
CA VAL A 470 -41.96 -22.90 -18.24
C VAL A 470 -41.81 -24.42 -18.42
N LYS A 471 -40.65 -24.97 -18.05
CA LYS A 471 -40.40 -26.42 -18.09
C LYS A 471 -41.35 -27.17 -17.17
N GLU A 472 -41.45 -26.74 -15.91
CA GLU A 472 -42.30 -27.43 -14.93
C GLU A 472 -43.78 -27.36 -15.34
N ARG A 473 -44.24 -26.18 -15.80
CA ARG A 473 -45.61 -25.99 -16.31
C ARG A 473 -45.93 -26.97 -17.44
N ARG A 474 -45.01 -27.15 -18.39
CA ARG A 474 -45.16 -28.11 -19.49
C ARG A 474 -45.22 -29.55 -18.97
N ILE A 475 -44.36 -29.92 -18.03
CA ILE A 475 -44.32 -31.27 -17.44
C ILE A 475 -45.64 -31.59 -16.73
N VAL A 476 -46.18 -30.64 -15.95
CA VAL A 476 -47.47 -30.78 -15.27
C VAL A 476 -48.59 -31.03 -16.28
N LEU A 477 -48.68 -30.21 -17.33
CA LEU A 477 -49.69 -30.36 -18.38
C LEU A 477 -49.58 -31.70 -19.12
N ILE A 478 -48.36 -32.20 -19.37
CA ILE A 478 -48.14 -33.52 -19.98
C ILE A 478 -48.70 -34.61 -19.06
N ARG A 479 -48.40 -34.57 -17.76
CA ARG A 479 -48.89 -35.56 -16.78
C ARG A 479 -50.43 -35.54 -16.70
N GLU A 480 -51.03 -34.36 -16.59
CA GLU A 480 -52.48 -34.20 -16.52
C GLU A 480 -53.19 -34.76 -17.76
N ARG A 481 -52.69 -34.46 -18.97
CA ARG A 481 -53.27 -34.95 -20.22
C ARG A 481 -53.11 -36.45 -20.39
N LYS A 482 -52.02 -37.04 -19.89
CA LYS A 482 -51.84 -38.49 -19.88
C LYS A 482 -52.80 -39.18 -18.91
N ALA A 483 -52.99 -38.63 -17.70
CA ALA A 483 -53.96 -39.17 -16.74
C ALA A 483 -55.39 -39.20 -17.31
N LYS A 484 -55.81 -38.11 -17.98
CA LYS A 484 -57.14 -38.00 -18.61
C LYS A 484 -57.35 -38.91 -19.83
N ARG A 485 -56.29 -39.45 -20.44
CA ARG A 485 -56.39 -40.45 -21.52
C ARG A 485 -56.57 -41.89 -20.99
N LEU A 486 -56.18 -42.13 -19.74
CA LEU A 486 -56.24 -43.44 -19.10
C LEU A 486 -57.51 -43.63 -18.24
N SER A 487 -58.20 -42.52 -17.93
CA SER A 487 -59.55 -42.49 -17.34
C SER A 487 -60.62 -42.51 -18.42
#